data_AF-A0A2E6Z8W0-F1
#
_entry.id   AF-A0A2E6Z8W0-F1
#
_cell.length_a   1.000
_cell.length_b   1.000
_cell.length_c   1.000
_cell.angle_alpha   90.00
_cell.angle_beta   90.00
_cell.angle_gamma   90.00
#
_symmetry.space_group_name_H-M   'P 1'
#
loop_
_entity.id
_entity.type
_entity.pdbx_description
1 polymer ?
#
loop_
_entity_poly.entity_id
_entity_poly.type
_entity_poly.pdbx_seq_one_letter_code
_entity_poly.pdbx_strand_id
1 'polypeptide(L)'
;MTAKLEQGDIYFFYRSKIDREQVNSIDDVQRFYLVMVPDNDDKARLFIVGKKRLPEISDGSSKSTQREWMLNYLTTSPQQIGKELGPLKYQTSTEGEREQGEAIPAGAGRYLMFEHSDSTRLAYRLHQPDKPGKAQKELGILAEASFVISVRNPEIDAPGFPDEKPDYPQQLKDKFADKRWIDISDTKLLDYENAQLLLIGAHDDLADTEADISSGKPELFDTLGLKPKNWPAAAIEDGKFTTPDFKLDSKSPRGDPTKGGRHGGKAALKSASAAGIAQALKGIDFPRDRDQVVKFAEKHDVRAEIIDVLQELPERKFHTMADLEKAVGEVR
;
A
#
# COMPACT_ATOMS: atom_id res chain seq x y z
N MET A 1 0.00 -27.84 -22.32
CA MET A 1 1.06 -28.17 -21.34
C MET A 1 1.37 -26.91 -20.57
N THR A 2 1.17 -26.95 -19.27
CA THR A 2 1.42 -25.84 -18.35
C THR A 2 2.91 -25.80 -18.02
N ALA A 3 3.65 -24.82 -18.53
CA ALA A 3 5.10 -24.72 -18.27
C ALA A 3 5.34 -24.02 -16.93
N LYS A 4 5.95 -24.73 -15.97
CA LYS A 4 6.34 -24.16 -14.67
C LYS A 4 7.54 -23.22 -14.84
N LEU A 5 7.41 -22.01 -14.32
CA LEU A 5 8.46 -20.97 -14.36
C LEU A 5 9.21 -20.88 -13.03
N GLU A 6 8.49 -20.87 -11.90
CA GLU A 6 9.05 -20.72 -10.56
C GLU A 6 8.08 -21.30 -9.52
N GLN A 7 8.59 -21.72 -8.37
CA GLN A 7 7.77 -22.00 -7.19
C GLN A 7 8.53 -21.64 -5.93
N GLY A 8 7.82 -21.50 -4.83
CA GLY A 8 8.44 -21.27 -3.54
C GLY A 8 7.46 -20.92 -2.44
N ASP A 9 7.96 -20.28 -1.39
CA ASP A 9 7.13 -19.79 -0.30
C ASP A 9 6.60 -18.38 -0.60
N ILE A 10 5.38 -18.13 -0.16
CA ILE A 10 4.75 -16.81 -0.21
C ILE A 10 4.30 -16.40 1.20
N TYR A 11 4.63 -15.18 1.59
CA TYR A 11 4.25 -14.63 2.89
C TYR A 11 3.55 -13.28 2.72
N PHE A 12 2.51 -13.06 3.50
CA PHE A 12 1.75 -11.81 3.50
C PHE A 12 2.00 -11.07 4.80
N PHE A 13 2.30 -9.78 4.72
CA PHE A 13 2.48 -8.93 5.90
C PHE A 13 1.72 -7.62 5.73
N TYR A 14 1.24 -7.03 6.82
CA TYR A 14 0.73 -5.65 6.79
C TYR A 14 1.41 -4.82 7.88
N ARG A 15 1.64 -3.54 7.63
CA ARG A 15 2.14 -2.61 8.64
C ARG A 15 1.08 -1.59 8.96
N SER A 16 0.81 -1.42 10.26
CA SER A 16 -0.19 -0.48 10.75
C SER A 16 0.27 0.97 10.55
N LYS A 17 -0.70 1.90 10.53
CA LYS A 17 -0.42 3.32 10.72
C LYS A 17 0.08 3.58 12.14
N ILE A 18 0.91 4.60 12.28
CA ILE A 18 1.68 4.89 13.50
C ILE A 18 0.82 5.44 14.63
N ASP A 19 -0.28 6.13 14.30
CA ASP A 19 -1.14 6.81 15.28
C ASP A 19 -2.37 5.97 15.65
N ARG A 20 -2.32 4.64 15.47
CA ARG A 20 -3.44 3.73 15.75
C ARG A 20 -3.06 2.71 16.83
N GLU A 21 -3.78 2.77 17.95
CA GLU A 21 -3.67 1.80 19.03
C GLU A 21 -4.20 0.41 18.65
N GLN A 22 -5.06 0.30 17.62
CA GLN A 22 -5.65 -0.94 17.13
C GLN A 22 -5.86 -0.91 15.62
N VAL A 23 -5.62 -2.03 14.94
CA VAL A 23 -5.91 -2.22 13.52
C VAL A 23 -7.24 -2.96 13.41
N ASN A 24 -8.26 -2.32 12.85
CA ASN A 24 -9.60 -2.92 12.77
C ASN A 24 -10.12 -3.11 11.35
N SER A 25 -9.56 -2.38 10.38
CA SER A 25 -9.87 -2.45 8.96
C SER A 25 -8.66 -2.10 8.09
N ILE A 26 -8.80 -2.23 6.77
CA ILE A 26 -7.80 -1.81 5.78
C ILE A 26 -7.40 -0.33 5.88
N ASP A 27 -8.27 0.53 6.43
CA ASP A 27 -7.97 1.96 6.60
C ASP A 27 -6.90 2.21 7.65
N ASP A 28 -6.70 1.27 8.58
CA ASP A 28 -5.64 1.33 9.60
C ASP A 28 -4.33 0.73 9.10
N VAL A 29 -4.34 0.10 7.92
CA VAL A 29 -3.14 -0.42 7.25
C VAL A 29 -2.42 0.71 6.53
N GLN A 30 -1.13 0.85 6.77
CA GLN A 30 -0.26 1.76 6.04
C GLN A 30 0.29 1.11 4.77
N ARG A 31 0.81 -0.11 4.89
CA ARG A 31 1.38 -0.89 3.78
C ARG A 31 0.97 -2.35 3.89
N PHE A 32 0.71 -2.95 2.74
CA PHE A 32 0.52 -4.39 2.59
C PHE A 32 1.66 -4.92 1.74
N TYR A 33 2.27 -6.00 2.20
CA TYR A 33 3.45 -6.61 1.64
C TYR A 33 3.18 -8.05 1.23
N LEU A 34 3.83 -8.46 0.15
CA LEU A 34 3.88 -9.83 -0.32
C LEU A 34 5.35 -10.20 -0.48
N VAL A 35 5.79 -11.26 0.19
CA VAL A 35 7.15 -11.80 0.09
C VAL A 35 7.11 -13.06 -0.73
N MET A 36 7.99 -13.19 -1.73
CA MET A 36 8.19 -14.44 -2.49
C MET A 36 9.61 -14.94 -2.27
N VAL A 37 9.74 -16.21 -1.88
CA VAL A 37 11.02 -16.90 -1.68
C VAL A 37 11.07 -18.11 -2.61
N PRO A 38 11.73 -18.04 -3.78
CA PRO A 38 11.85 -19.19 -4.68
C PRO A 38 12.61 -20.36 -4.04
N ASP A 39 12.22 -21.61 -4.35
CA ASP A 39 12.83 -22.82 -3.76
C ASP A 39 14.32 -23.00 -4.11
N ASN A 40 14.70 -22.61 -5.33
CA ASN A 40 16.02 -22.89 -5.91
C ASN A 40 16.88 -21.63 -5.99
N ASP A 41 16.65 -20.66 -5.10
CA ASP A 41 17.31 -19.37 -5.12
C ASP A 41 17.65 -18.91 -3.69
N ASP A 42 18.73 -18.13 -3.55
CA ASP A 42 19.18 -17.58 -2.27
C ASP A 42 18.59 -16.18 -2.00
N LYS A 43 17.90 -15.60 -2.99
CA LYS A 43 17.17 -14.35 -2.85
C LYS A 43 15.69 -14.56 -2.54
N ALA A 44 15.10 -13.49 -2.05
CA ALA A 44 13.68 -13.31 -1.89
C ALA A 44 13.30 -11.92 -2.39
N ARG A 45 12.01 -11.74 -2.69
CA ARG A 45 11.45 -10.50 -3.22
C ARG A 45 10.40 -9.97 -2.26
N LEU A 46 10.53 -8.74 -1.83
CA LEU A 46 9.55 -8.03 -1.02
C LEU A 46 8.77 -7.06 -1.92
N PHE A 47 7.49 -7.32 -2.11
CA PHE A 47 6.59 -6.47 -2.89
C PHE A 47 5.72 -5.61 -1.97
N ILE A 48 5.47 -4.37 -2.38
CA ILE A 48 4.40 -3.51 -1.84
C ILE A 48 3.18 -3.64 -2.74
N VAL A 49 2.01 -3.88 -2.15
CA VAL A 49 0.72 -3.98 -2.85
C VAL A 49 -0.04 -2.66 -2.73
N GLY A 50 -0.37 -2.03 -3.87
CA GLY A 50 -0.81 -0.63 -3.95
C GLY A 50 -2.04 -0.26 -3.12
N LYS A 51 -3.20 -0.88 -3.39
CA LYS A 51 -4.45 -0.62 -2.66
C LYS A 51 -4.56 -1.38 -1.34
N LYS A 52 -3.45 -1.94 -0.84
CA LYS A 52 -3.37 -2.64 0.46
C LYS A 52 -4.24 -3.91 0.57
N ARG A 53 -4.65 -4.45 -0.58
CA ARG A 53 -5.42 -5.68 -0.71
C ARG A 53 -5.10 -6.37 -2.03
N LEU A 54 -5.26 -7.68 -2.09
CA LEU A 54 -5.18 -8.43 -3.34
C LEU A 54 -6.41 -8.15 -4.23
N PRO A 55 -6.30 -8.38 -5.56
CA PRO A 55 -7.44 -8.29 -6.46
C PRO A 55 -8.62 -9.16 -6.04
N GLU A 56 -9.83 -8.63 -6.17
CA GLU A 56 -11.04 -9.43 -6.09
C GLU A 56 -11.10 -10.43 -7.26
N ILE A 57 -11.60 -11.63 -6.99
CA ILE A 57 -11.86 -12.67 -7.98
C ILE A 57 -13.37 -12.78 -8.11
N SER A 58 -13.89 -12.56 -9.32
CA SER A 58 -15.33 -12.62 -9.55
C SER A 58 -15.64 -12.92 -11.01
N ASP A 59 -16.66 -13.73 -11.23
CA ASP A 59 -17.21 -14.00 -12.55
C ASP A 59 -18.02 -12.79 -13.01
N GLY A 60 -17.48 -12.02 -13.95
CA GLY A 60 -18.18 -10.84 -14.47
C GLY A 60 -17.29 -9.84 -15.18
N SER A 61 -17.90 -8.73 -15.62
CA SER A 61 -17.22 -7.65 -16.33
C SER A 61 -16.05 -7.07 -15.54
N SER A 62 -14.96 -6.72 -16.25
CA SER A 62 -13.71 -6.23 -15.65
C SER A 62 -13.96 -5.04 -14.73
N LYS A 63 -13.92 -5.25 -13.41
CA LYS A 63 -14.00 -4.18 -12.40
C LYS A 63 -12.60 -3.68 -12.05
N SER A 64 -12.49 -2.42 -11.64
CA SER A 64 -11.22 -1.86 -11.13
C SER A 64 -10.72 -2.57 -9.86
N THR A 65 -11.62 -3.26 -9.14
CA THR A 65 -11.31 -4.05 -7.94
C THR A 65 -10.63 -5.39 -8.25
N GLN A 66 -10.73 -5.87 -9.49
CA GLN A 66 -10.05 -7.07 -9.98
C GLN A 66 -8.63 -6.79 -10.46
N ARG A 67 -8.15 -5.55 -10.35
CA ARG A 67 -6.80 -5.16 -10.78
C ARG A 67 -6.05 -4.49 -9.64
N GLU A 68 -4.82 -4.92 -9.43
CA GLU A 68 -3.92 -4.34 -8.44
C GLU A 68 -2.50 -4.23 -8.98
N TRP A 69 -1.74 -3.26 -8.51
CA TRP A 69 -0.32 -3.19 -8.81
C TRP A 69 0.54 -3.65 -7.63
N MET A 70 1.69 -4.22 -7.95
CA MET A 70 2.76 -4.49 -7.00
C MET A 70 4.04 -3.80 -7.44
N LEU A 71 4.81 -3.33 -6.47
CA LEU A 71 6.15 -2.77 -6.67
C LEU A 71 7.14 -3.66 -5.95
N ASN A 72 8.17 -4.15 -6.64
CA ASN A 72 9.31 -4.77 -5.99
C ASN A 72 10.04 -3.70 -5.17
N TYR A 73 9.93 -3.78 -3.86
CA TYR A 73 10.57 -2.82 -2.96
C TYR A 73 12.01 -3.22 -2.64
N LEU A 74 12.29 -4.51 -2.56
CA LEU A 74 13.60 -5.04 -2.19
C LEU A 74 13.78 -6.46 -2.73
N THR A 75 14.93 -6.73 -3.33
CA THR A 75 15.37 -8.10 -3.70
C THR A 75 16.70 -8.41 -3.04
N THR A 76 16.70 -9.33 -2.09
CA THR A 76 17.88 -9.64 -1.27
C THR A 76 17.69 -11.00 -0.58
N SER A 77 18.58 -11.41 0.33
CA SER A 77 18.39 -12.67 1.06
C SER A 77 17.14 -12.64 1.96
N PRO A 78 16.47 -13.79 2.18
CA PRO A 78 15.29 -13.87 3.05
C PRO A 78 15.45 -13.21 4.43
N GLN A 79 16.61 -13.37 5.06
CA GLN A 79 16.87 -12.81 6.39
C GLN A 79 17.04 -11.29 6.38
N GLN A 80 17.49 -10.69 5.27
CA GLN A 80 17.54 -9.23 5.14
C GLN A 80 16.14 -8.65 4.92
N ILE A 81 15.25 -9.36 4.19
CA ILE A 81 13.83 -9.01 4.14
C ILE A 81 13.21 -9.04 5.55
N GLY A 82 13.53 -10.06 6.35
CA GLY A 82 13.06 -10.13 7.73
C GLY A 82 13.46 -8.92 8.58
N LYS A 83 14.68 -8.39 8.40
CA LYS A 83 15.12 -7.15 9.07
C LYS A 83 14.34 -5.92 8.59
N GLU A 84 14.10 -5.82 7.28
CA GLU A 84 13.32 -4.72 6.68
C GLU A 84 11.86 -4.71 7.19
N LEU A 85 11.29 -5.88 7.44
CA LEU A 85 9.96 -6.02 8.04
C LEU A 85 9.93 -5.65 9.53
N GLY A 86 11.09 -5.47 10.18
CA GLY A 86 11.20 -5.12 11.59
C GLY A 86 10.77 -3.68 11.92
N PRO A 87 10.87 -3.28 13.21
CA PRO A 87 10.59 -1.91 13.62
C PRO A 87 11.55 -0.91 12.98
N LEU A 88 11.04 0.24 12.55
CA LEU A 88 11.82 1.31 11.95
C LEU A 88 11.82 2.53 12.88
N LYS A 89 13.00 3.08 13.16
CA LYS A 89 13.11 4.40 13.81
C LYS A 89 13.32 5.45 12.74
N TYR A 90 12.49 6.49 12.70
CA TYR A 90 12.66 7.56 11.73
C TYR A 90 12.38 8.94 12.35
N GLN A 91 13.18 9.93 11.98
CA GLN A 91 12.99 11.29 12.47
C GLN A 91 11.93 12.00 11.65
N THR A 92 10.88 12.51 12.30
CA THR A 92 9.95 13.44 11.64
C THR A 92 10.40 14.87 11.83
N SER A 93 10.32 15.66 10.76
CA SER A 93 10.63 17.09 10.78
C SER A 93 9.66 17.91 11.63
N THR A 94 8.57 17.30 12.11
CA THR A 94 7.44 17.99 12.73
C THR A 94 7.21 17.61 14.18
N GLU A 95 7.63 16.42 14.62
CA GLU A 95 7.36 15.91 15.98
C GLU A 95 8.53 15.17 16.65
N GLY A 96 9.73 15.15 16.04
CA GLY A 96 10.88 14.44 16.58
C GLY A 96 10.96 12.98 16.12
N GLU A 97 11.77 12.16 16.82
CA GLU A 97 11.90 10.72 16.55
C GLU A 97 10.54 10.02 16.71
N ARG A 98 10.03 9.46 15.62
CA ARG A 98 8.90 8.54 15.62
C ARG A 98 9.41 7.13 15.34
N GLU A 99 8.81 6.16 15.99
CA GLU A 99 9.14 4.75 15.78
C GLU A 99 7.91 4.07 15.16
N GLN A 100 8.13 3.37 14.06
CA GLN A 100 7.12 2.57 13.39
C GLN A 100 7.32 1.11 13.80
N GLY A 101 6.28 0.50 14.37
CA GLY A 101 6.30 -0.92 14.72
C GLY A 101 6.49 -1.83 13.49
N GLU A 102 6.89 -3.06 13.75
CA GLU A 102 7.12 -4.12 12.76
C GLU A 102 5.89 -4.40 11.87
N ALA A 103 6.14 -4.96 10.69
CA ALA A 103 5.09 -5.47 9.82
C ALA A 103 4.57 -6.81 10.35
N ILE A 104 3.26 -7.01 10.40
CA ILE A 104 2.61 -8.15 11.05
C ILE A 104 2.31 -9.24 10.00
N PRO A 105 2.70 -10.51 10.24
CA PRO A 105 2.40 -11.62 9.35
C PRO A 105 0.90 -11.89 9.33
N ALA A 106 0.34 -11.99 8.13
CA ALA A 106 -1.07 -12.26 7.87
C ALA A 106 -1.29 -13.53 7.06
N GLY A 107 -0.23 -14.19 6.56
CA GLY A 107 -0.37 -15.48 5.92
C GLY A 107 0.95 -16.07 5.47
N ALA A 108 1.02 -17.39 5.43
CA ALA A 108 2.11 -18.15 4.86
C ALA A 108 1.55 -19.25 3.97
N GLY A 109 2.14 -19.44 2.80
CA GLY A 109 1.69 -20.41 1.83
C GLY A 109 2.80 -20.81 0.86
N ARG A 110 2.42 -21.62 -0.12
CA ARG A 110 3.27 -22.00 -1.26
C ARG A 110 2.70 -21.35 -2.51
N TYR A 111 3.57 -20.87 -3.39
CA TYR A 111 3.18 -20.34 -4.69
C TYR A 111 3.77 -21.15 -5.84
N LEU A 112 3.09 -21.08 -6.98
CA LEU A 112 3.56 -21.56 -8.27
C LEU A 112 3.34 -20.47 -9.31
N MET A 113 4.38 -20.19 -10.09
CA MET A 113 4.32 -19.34 -11.27
C MET A 113 4.46 -20.20 -12.52
N PHE A 114 3.56 -20.04 -13.49
CA PHE A 114 3.49 -20.89 -14.67
C PHE A 114 2.83 -20.17 -15.86
N GLU A 115 3.08 -20.68 -17.05
CA GLU A 115 2.43 -20.22 -18.28
C GLU A 115 1.10 -20.93 -18.50
N HIS A 116 0.04 -20.17 -18.81
CA HIS A 116 -1.27 -20.69 -19.15
C HIS A 116 -2.01 -19.76 -20.12
N SER A 117 -2.46 -20.29 -21.25
CA SER A 117 -3.27 -19.58 -22.25
C SER A 117 -2.69 -18.21 -22.63
N ASP A 118 -1.41 -18.20 -23.03
CA ASP A 118 -0.64 -17.00 -23.41
C ASP A 118 -0.55 -15.91 -22.33
N SER A 119 -0.60 -16.31 -21.06
CA SER A 119 -0.40 -15.42 -19.92
C SER A 119 0.43 -16.09 -18.84
N THR A 120 1.16 -15.31 -18.04
CA THR A 120 1.75 -15.85 -16.80
C THR A 120 0.73 -15.82 -15.67
N ARG A 121 0.68 -16.90 -14.90
CA ARG A 121 -0.14 -17.04 -13.69
C ARG A 121 0.71 -17.09 -12.43
N LEU A 122 0.27 -16.40 -11.38
CA LEU A 122 0.70 -16.63 -10.00
C LEU A 122 -0.44 -17.34 -9.28
N ALA A 123 -0.24 -18.59 -8.88
CA ALA A 123 -1.15 -19.29 -7.98
C ALA A 123 -0.51 -19.44 -6.60
N TYR A 124 -1.33 -19.40 -5.55
CA TYR A 124 -0.89 -19.76 -4.22
C TYR A 124 -1.93 -20.58 -3.46
N ARG A 125 -1.45 -21.34 -2.47
CA ARG A 125 -2.28 -22.00 -1.45
C ARG A 125 -1.71 -21.67 -0.07
N LEU A 126 -2.56 -21.17 0.82
CA LEU A 126 -2.19 -20.91 2.20
C LEU A 126 -1.97 -22.21 2.96
N HIS A 127 -0.97 -22.17 3.82
CA HIS A 127 -0.75 -23.13 4.89
C HIS A 127 -1.13 -22.55 6.25
N GLN A 128 -0.97 -21.23 6.44
CA GLN A 128 -1.36 -20.54 7.67
C GLN A 128 -1.95 -19.15 7.36
N PRO A 129 -3.05 -18.74 8.01
CA PRO A 129 -3.92 -19.61 8.81
C PRO A 129 -4.60 -20.68 7.94
N ASP A 130 -4.95 -21.84 8.52
CA ASP A 130 -5.67 -22.90 7.80
C ASP A 130 -6.99 -22.39 7.17
N LYS A 131 -7.62 -21.41 7.83
CA LYS A 131 -8.84 -20.75 7.35
C LYS A 131 -8.67 -19.24 7.44
N PRO A 132 -8.79 -18.50 6.32
CA PRO A 132 -8.77 -17.05 6.31
C PRO A 132 -9.80 -16.44 7.29
N GLY A 133 -9.30 -15.60 8.21
CA GLY A 133 -10.11 -14.87 9.18
C GLY A 133 -10.45 -13.44 8.72
N LYS A 134 -10.75 -12.56 9.69
CA LYS A 134 -11.09 -11.16 9.43
C LYS A 134 -9.95 -10.40 8.74
N ALA A 135 -8.71 -10.57 9.22
CA ALA A 135 -7.56 -9.86 8.65
C ALA A 135 -7.34 -10.24 7.18
N GLN A 136 -7.36 -11.54 6.88
CA GLN A 136 -7.17 -12.05 5.53
C GLN A 136 -8.27 -11.56 4.58
N LYS A 137 -9.54 -11.61 5.01
CA LYS A 137 -10.68 -11.13 4.21
C LYS A 137 -10.55 -9.66 3.82
N GLU A 138 -10.17 -8.80 4.76
CA GLU A 138 -9.98 -7.37 4.52
C GLU A 138 -8.79 -7.09 3.58
N LEU A 139 -7.75 -7.92 3.64
CA LEU A 139 -6.57 -7.86 2.75
C LEU A 139 -6.79 -8.59 1.40
N GLY A 140 -7.95 -9.22 1.17
CA GLY A 140 -8.21 -10.01 -0.04
C GLY A 140 -7.42 -11.33 -0.12
N ILE A 141 -6.88 -11.83 0.99
CA ILE A 141 -6.16 -13.09 1.05
C ILE A 141 -7.18 -14.24 1.17
N LEU A 142 -7.19 -15.12 0.18
CA LEU A 142 -8.05 -16.31 0.10
C LEU A 142 -7.25 -17.56 0.55
N ALA A 143 -7.95 -18.68 0.76
CA ALA A 143 -7.28 -19.94 1.13
C ALA A 143 -6.39 -20.45 0.00
N GLU A 144 -6.85 -20.27 -1.24
CA GLU A 144 -6.09 -20.43 -2.45
C GLU A 144 -6.62 -19.43 -3.49
N ALA A 145 -5.78 -19.06 -4.45
CA ALA A 145 -6.17 -18.19 -5.55
C ALA A 145 -5.13 -18.22 -6.67
N SER A 146 -5.56 -17.82 -7.87
CA SER A 146 -4.69 -17.53 -9.00
C SER A 146 -4.93 -16.12 -9.56
N PHE A 147 -3.85 -15.52 -10.05
CA PHE A 147 -3.85 -14.21 -10.71
C PHE A 147 -3.15 -14.30 -12.06
N VAL A 148 -3.62 -13.54 -13.04
CA VAL A 148 -2.80 -13.18 -14.19
C VAL A 148 -1.81 -12.12 -13.72
N ILE A 149 -0.53 -12.33 -14.01
CA ILE A 149 0.55 -11.42 -13.62
C ILE A 149 1.33 -10.97 -14.84
N SER A 150 1.69 -9.69 -14.89
CA SER A 150 2.49 -9.12 -15.97
C SER A 150 3.41 -8.03 -15.44
N VAL A 151 4.55 -7.81 -16.12
CA VAL A 151 5.52 -6.78 -15.76
C VAL A 151 5.28 -5.55 -16.60
N ARG A 152 5.22 -4.39 -15.95
CA ARG A 152 5.11 -3.09 -16.61
C ARG A 152 6.40 -2.77 -17.35
N ASN A 153 6.25 -2.23 -18.55
CA ASN A 153 7.35 -1.57 -19.24
C ASN A 153 7.70 -0.24 -18.56
N PRO A 154 8.92 -0.07 -18.01
CA PRO A 154 9.29 1.14 -17.29
C PRO A 154 9.45 2.38 -18.18
N GLU A 155 9.58 2.20 -19.50
CA GLU A 155 9.71 3.28 -20.47
C GLU A 155 8.36 3.85 -20.92
N ILE A 156 7.25 3.20 -20.57
CA ILE A 156 5.90 3.65 -20.95
C ILE A 156 5.13 4.08 -19.71
N ASP A 157 4.75 5.35 -19.67
CA ASP A 157 3.95 5.91 -18.58
C ASP A 157 2.56 5.26 -18.52
N ALA A 158 2.15 4.88 -17.31
CA ALA A 158 0.85 4.30 -17.03
C ALA A 158 0.25 4.94 -15.77
N PRO A 159 -1.00 5.44 -15.83
CA PRO A 159 -1.62 6.09 -14.67
C PRO A 159 -1.87 5.08 -13.55
N GLY A 160 -1.75 5.55 -12.30
CA GLY A 160 -2.02 4.75 -11.10
C GLY A 160 -0.84 3.91 -10.60
N PHE A 161 0.34 4.07 -11.20
CA PHE A 161 1.58 3.42 -10.78
C PHE A 161 2.55 4.43 -10.17
N PRO A 162 3.50 3.97 -9.33
CA PRO A 162 4.59 4.81 -8.85
C PRO A 162 5.51 5.29 -9.98
N ASP A 163 6.25 6.38 -9.75
CA ASP A 163 7.18 6.98 -10.71
C ASP A 163 8.52 6.23 -10.77
N GLU A 164 8.83 5.43 -9.75
CA GLU A 164 10.06 4.66 -9.62
C GLU A 164 10.19 3.62 -10.74
N LYS A 165 11.42 3.42 -11.24
CA LYS A 165 11.71 2.52 -12.35
C LYS A 165 12.83 1.53 -11.99
N PRO A 166 12.74 0.26 -12.42
CA PRO A 166 13.80 -0.70 -12.25
C PRO A 166 14.99 -0.40 -13.15
N ASP A 167 16.19 -0.67 -12.65
CA ASP A 167 17.42 -0.55 -13.44
C ASP A 167 17.69 -1.85 -14.22
N TYR A 168 16.84 -2.13 -15.21
CA TYR A 168 17.01 -3.31 -16.06
C TYR A 168 18.23 -3.20 -16.98
N PRO A 169 19.05 -4.26 -17.12
CA PRO A 169 20.05 -4.34 -18.17
C PRO A 169 19.37 -4.37 -19.55
N GLN A 170 20.10 -3.96 -20.59
CA GLN A 170 19.55 -3.84 -21.95
C GLN A 170 18.84 -5.11 -22.43
N GLN A 171 19.40 -6.29 -22.14
CA GLN A 171 18.81 -7.58 -22.53
C GLN A 171 17.40 -7.80 -21.96
N LEU A 172 17.09 -7.27 -20.76
CA LEU A 172 15.74 -7.34 -20.18
C LEU A 172 14.85 -6.22 -20.73
N LYS A 173 15.39 -5.02 -20.96
CA LYS A 173 14.67 -3.92 -21.62
C LYS A 173 14.18 -4.32 -23.02
N ASP A 174 15.02 -5.01 -23.79
CA ASP A 174 14.70 -5.46 -25.15
C ASP A 174 13.50 -6.41 -25.21
N LYS A 175 13.20 -7.15 -24.12
CA LYS A 175 12.04 -8.05 -24.04
C LYS A 175 10.70 -7.30 -24.09
N PHE A 176 10.66 -6.03 -23.68
CA PHE A 176 9.42 -5.26 -23.66
C PHE A 176 8.99 -4.78 -25.05
N ALA A 177 9.95 -4.57 -25.96
CA ALA A 177 9.72 -3.94 -27.26
C ALA A 177 8.85 -2.66 -27.11
N ASP A 178 7.74 -2.57 -27.83
CA ASP A 178 6.75 -1.48 -27.77
C ASP A 178 5.55 -1.79 -26.85
N LYS A 179 5.55 -2.94 -26.16
CA LYS A 179 4.45 -3.37 -25.31
C LYS A 179 4.50 -2.64 -23.97
N ARG A 180 3.32 -2.21 -23.49
CA ARG A 180 3.16 -1.58 -22.17
C ARG A 180 3.32 -2.58 -21.02
N TRP A 181 2.96 -3.83 -21.25
CA TRP A 181 3.06 -4.93 -20.31
C TRP A 181 3.53 -6.16 -21.05
N ILE A 182 4.31 -7.01 -20.39
CA ILE A 182 4.69 -8.33 -20.90
C ILE A 182 4.43 -9.39 -19.84
N ASP A 183 4.16 -10.61 -20.31
CA ASP A 183 4.21 -11.80 -19.47
C ASP A 183 5.62 -12.03 -18.93
N ILE A 184 5.73 -12.76 -17.83
CA ILE A 184 7.02 -13.07 -17.19
C ILE A 184 7.64 -14.25 -17.94
N SER A 185 8.19 -13.95 -19.12
CA SER A 185 8.97 -14.89 -19.93
C SER A 185 10.35 -15.21 -19.31
N ASP A 186 10.77 -14.42 -18.33
CA ASP A 186 12.04 -14.57 -17.61
C ASP A 186 11.85 -14.06 -16.18
N THR A 187 12.01 -14.93 -15.20
CA THR A 187 11.79 -14.59 -13.78
C THR A 187 12.77 -13.55 -13.27
N LYS A 188 13.90 -13.33 -13.96
CA LYS A 188 14.83 -12.24 -13.66
C LYS A 188 14.21 -10.86 -13.79
N LEU A 189 13.14 -10.69 -14.58
CA LEU A 189 12.38 -9.44 -14.60
C LEU A 189 11.85 -9.06 -13.21
N LEU A 190 11.66 -10.04 -12.33
CA LEU A 190 11.17 -9.81 -10.98
C LEU A 190 12.28 -9.48 -9.98
N ASP A 191 13.55 -9.58 -10.34
CA ASP A 191 14.68 -9.47 -9.39
C ASP A 191 15.25 -8.05 -9.24
N TYR A 192 14.61 -7.08 -9.87
CA TYR A 192 15.06 -5.69 -9.86
C TYR A 192 14.12 -4.87 -8.97
N GLU A 193 14.71 -4.14 -8.02
CA GLU A 193 13.99 -3.14 -7.26
C GLU A 193 13.29 -2.16 -8.19
N ASN A 194 12.13 -1.70 -7.76
CA ASN A 194 11.20 -0.88 -8.50
C ASN A 194 10.56 -1.55 -9.73
N ALA A 195 10.77 -2.85 -9.96
CA ALA A 195 9.98 -3.59 -10.95
C ALA A 195 8.50 -3.53 -10.57
N GLN A 196 7.66 -3.10 -11.51
CA GLN A 196 6.22 -2.93 -11.28
C GLN A 196 5.44 -4.02 -11.99
N LEU A 197 4.50 -4.62 -11.27
CA LEU A 197 3.67 -5.71 -11.77
C LEU A 197 2.20 -5.30 -11.75
N LEU A 198 1.43 -5.83 -12.70
CA LEU A 198 -0.03 -5.80 -12.70
C LEU A 198 -0.55 -7.19 -12.38
N LEU A 199 -1.46 -7.26 -11.41
CA LEU A 199 -2.15 -8.47 -10.98
C LEU A 199 -3.62 -8.33 -11.35
N ILE A 200 -4.18 -9.39 -11.93
CA ILE A 200 -5.60 -9.47 -12.26
C ILE A 200 -6.18 -10.74 -11.66
N GLY A 201 -7.25 -10.62 -10.88
CA GLY A 201 -7.98 -11.75 -10.29
C GLY A 201 -8.43 -12.74 -11.36
N ALA A 202 -8.11 -14.03 -11.17
CA ALA A 202 -8.49 -15.07 -12.13
C ALA A 202 -9.44 -16.12 -11.53
N HIS A 203 -8.96 -16.95 -10.60
CA HIS A 203 -9.77 -18.02 -9.99
C HIS A 203 -9.48 -18.10 -8.48
N ASP A 204 -10.53 -18.35 -7.68
CA ASP A 204 -10.47 -18.50 -6.23
C ASP A 204 -10.37 -19.97 -5.79
N ASP A 205 -10.34 -20.88 -6.75
CA ASP A 205 -9.89 -22.26 -6.58
C ASP A 205 -8.73 -22.57 -7.54
N LEU A 206 -8.09 -23.71 -7.30
CA LEU A 206 -7.04 -24.23 -8.19
C LEU A 206 -7.49 -25.47 -8.99
N ALA A 207 -8.79 -25.75 -9.08
CA ALA A 207 -9.32 -26.96 -9.71
C ALA A 207 -9.05 -27.01 -11.22
N ASP A 208 -9.21 -25.86 -11.89
CA ASP A 208 -8.93 -25.71 -13.33
C ASP A 208 -7.44 -25.50 -13.64
N THR A 209 -6.61 -25.51 -12.59
CA THR A 209 -5.18 -25.29 -12.71
C THR A 209 -4.49 -26.66 -12.68
N GLU A 210 -3.80 -27.06 -13.75
CA GLU A 210 -2.87 -28.22 -13.71
C GLU A 210 -1.64 -27.98 -12.79
N ALA A 211 -1.71 -26.95 -11.94
CA ALA A 211 -0.69 -26.49 -11.02
C ALA A 211 -0.64 -27.40 -9.79
N ASP A 212 0.24 -28.40 -9.81
CA ASP A 212 0.66 -29.07 -8.59
C ASP A 212 1.54 -28.10 -7.77
N ILE A 213 0.92 -27.37 -6.84
CA ILE A 213 1.65 -26.63 -5.81
C ILE A 213 2.26 -27.67 -4.87
N SER A 214 3.45 -28.14 -5.26
CA SER A 214 4.17 -29.25 -4.65
C SER A 214 4.33 -29.13 -3.13
N SER A 215 4.41 -30.31 -2.50
CA SER A 215 4.53 -30.52 -1.05
C SER A 215 5.73 -29.77 -0.46
N GLY A 216 5.44 -28.77 0.37
CA GLY A 216 6.40 -28.05 1.19
C GLY A 216 5.64 -27.32 2.28
N LYS A 217 6.18 -27.31 3.50
CA LYS A 217 5.60 -26.54 4.60
C LYS A 217 6.37 -25.22 4.71
N PRO A 218 5.75 -24.08 4.44
CA PRO A 218 6.43 -22.79 4.55
C PRO A 218 6.79 -22.52 6.03
N GLU A 219 8.06 -22.22 6.30
CA GLU A 219 8.59 -21.95 7.64
C GLU A 219 8.90 -20.45 7.80
N LEU A 220 7.85 -19.61 7.77
CA LEU A 220 7.96 -18.14 7.72
C LEU A 220 9.02 -17.56 8.67
N PHE A 221 8.98 -17.95 9.94
CA PHE A 221 9.86 -17.37 10.95
C PHE A 221 11.32 -17.79 10.75
N ASP A 222 11.57 -19.05 10.44
CA ASP A 222 12.93 -19.55 10.22
C ASP A 222 13.50 -19.02 8.90
N THR A 223 12.72 -19.07 7.82
CA THR A 223 13.09 -18.55 6.49
C THR A 223 13.49 -17.08 6.55
N LEU A 224 12.68 -16.24 7.21
CA LEU A 224 12.95 -14.79 7.31
C LEU A 224 13.83 -14.42 8.51
N GLY A 225 14.29 -15.38 9.31
CA GLY A 225 15.10 -15.11 10.50
C GLY A 225 14.37 -14.29 11.58
N LEU A 226 13.05 -14.40 11.63
CA LEU A 226 12.20 -13.74 12.62
C LEU A 226 12.11 -14.58 13.90
N LYS A 227 11.95 -13.93 15.05
CA LYS A 227 11.76 -14.62 16.32
C LYS A 227 10.27 -14.61 16.67
N PRO A 228 9.57 -15.76 16.71
CA PRO A 228 8.12 -15.80 17.00
C PRO A 228 7.74 -15.08 18.30
N LYS A 229 8.60 -15.11 19.31
CA LYS A 229 8.38 -14.44 20.61
C LYS A 229 8.40 -12.91 20.55
N ASN A 230 8.93 -12.34 19.47
CA ASN A 230 9.13 -10.90 19.31
C ASN A 230 8.28 -10.35 18.16
N TRP A 231 7.28 -11.12 17.73
CA TRP A 231 6.50 -10.78 16.55
C TRP A 231 5.03 -11.14 16.75
N PRO A 232 4.08 -10.23 16.47
CA PRO A 232 2.66 -10.52 16.61
C PRO A 232 2.23 -11.63 15.66
N ALA A 233 1.77 -12.75 16.22
CA ALA A 233 1.35 -13.92 15.43
C ALA A 233 -0.17 -14.04 15.29
N ALA A 234 -0.98 -13.31 16.07
CA ALA A 234 -2.44 -13.47 16.09
C ALA A 234 -3.13 -13.28 14.71
N ALA A 235 -2.53 -12.48 13.81
CA ALA A 235 -3.06 -12.36 12.45
C ALA A 235 -2.86 -13.62 11.61
N ILE A 236 -1.70 -14.27 11.70
CA ILE A 236 -1.41 -15.51 10.97
C ILE A 236 -1.94 -16.77 11.69
N GLU A 237 -2.12 -16.72 13.01
CA GLU A 237 -2.63 -17.85 13.83
C GLU A 237 -4.16 -17.85 13.93
N ASP A 238 -4.76 -16.73 14.34
CA ASP A 238 -6.21 -16.62 14.62
C ASP A 238 -7.00 -15.94 13.49
N GLY A 239 -6.30 -15.40 12.49
CA GLY A 239 -6.91 -14.62 11.41
C GLY A 239 -7.52 -13.29 11.85
N LYS A 240 -7.11 -12.75 13.01
CA LYS A 240 -7.60 -11.47 13.53
C LYS A 240 -6.55 -10.38 13.33
N PHE A 241 -6.96 -9.17 12.95
CA PHE A 241 -6.02 -8.06 12.96
C PHE A 241 -5.45 -7.89 14.37
N THR A 242 -4.14 -7.68 14.41
CA THR A 242 -3.38 -7.38 15.62
C THR A 242 -2.53 -6.13 15.40
N THR A 243 -1.92 -5.66 16.48
CA THR A 243 -1.01 -4.53 16.52
C THR A 243 0.43 -5.00 16.71
N PRO A 244 1.42 -4.15 16.41
CA PRO A 244 2.81 -4.42 16.75
C PRO A 244 2.99 -4.74 18.24
N ASP A 245 3.86 -5.70 18.56
CA ASP A 245 4.31 -6.03 19.91
C ASP A 245 5.26 -4.94 20.43
N PHE A 246 5.96 -4.29 19.51
CA PHE A 246 6.72 -3.10 19.82
C PHE A 246 5.79 -1.99 20.32
N LYS A 247 5.72 -1.84 21.65
CA LYS A 247 4.97 -0.76 22.29
C LYS A 247 5.74 0.55 22.11
N LEU A 248 5.11 1.50 21.41
CA LEU A 248 5.50 2.90 21.44
C LEU A 248 5.66 3.34 22.89
N ASP A 249 6.83 3.85 23.27
CA ASP A 249 6.91 4.75 24.42
C ASP A 249 5.99 5.93 24.09
N SER A 250 4.79 5.94 24.67
CA SER A 250 3.84 7.04 24.55
C SER A 250 4.42 8.25 25.27
N LYS A 251 5.39 8.94 24.66
CA LYS A 251 5.59 10.34 24.99
C LYS A 251 4.35 11.05 24.48
N SER A 252 3.52 11.53 25.40
CA SER A 252 2.44 12.48 25.09
C SER A 252 2.99 13.52 24.12
N PRO A 253 2.21 13.97 23.11
CA PRO A 253 2.66 14.96 22.16
C PRO A 253 3.31 16.12 22.92
N ARG A 254 4.62 16.35 22.71
CA ARG A 254 5.25 17.60 23.15
C ARG A 254 4.85 18.67 22.15
N GLY A 255 3.62 19.14 22.28
CA GLY A 255 3.07 20.17 21.41
C GLY A 255 1.55 20.17 21.44
N ASP A 256 1.01 21.38 21.37
CA ASP A 256 -0.41 21.65 21.19
C ASP A 256 -0.87 21.06 19.83
N PRO A 257 -1.82 20.09 19.82
CA PRO A 257 -2.33 19.45 18.60
C PRO A 257 -2.92 20.44 17.58
N THR A 258 -3.18 21.69 17.99
CA THR A 258 -3.63 22.76 17.09
C THR A 258 -2.53 23.34 16.19
N LYS A 259 -1.27 22.93 16.37
CA LYS A 259 -0.13 23.41 15.56
C LYS A 259 0.37 22.32 14.61
N GLY A 260 -0.11 22.39 13.36
CA GLY A 260 0.36 21.54 12.26
C GLY A 260 1.88 21.59 12.04
N GLY A 261 2.42 20.53 11.45
CA GLY A 261 3.85 20.27 11.32
C GLY A 261 4.66 21.33 10.56
N ARG A 262 5.86 21.64 11.08
CA ARG A 262 6.78 22.73 10.69
C ARG A 262 7.25 22.80 9.22
N HIS A 263 7.14 21.74 8.41
CA HIS A 263 7.62 21.73 7.01
C HIS A 263 6.49 21.63 5.97
N GLY A 264 5.56 20.68 6.10
CA GLY A 264 4.36 20.63 5.23
C GLY A 264 3.38 21.78 5.49
N GLY A 265 3.31 22.26 6.73
CA GLY A 265 2.44 23.36 7.13
C GLY A 265 2.80 24.66 6.41
N LYS A 266 4.07 25.03 6.26
CA LYS A 266 4.41 26.34 5.66
C LYS A 266 4.01 26.49 4.19
N ALA A 267 4.03 25.42 3.40
CA ALA A 267 3.58 25.42 2.02
C ALA A 267 2.05 25.31 1.92
N ALA A 268 1.42 24.45 2.75
CA ALA A 268 -0.03 24.29 2.80
C ALA A 268 -0.75 25.54 3.33
N LEU A 269 -0.20 26.20 4.36
CA LEU A 269 -0.63 27.51 4.89
C LEU A 269 -0.53 28.63 3.83
N LYS A 270 0.30 28.40 2.80
CA LYS A 270 0.47 29.24 1.62
C LYS A 270 -0.16 28.62 0.37
N SER A 271 -1.24 27.86 0.48
CA SER A 271 -2.01 27.39 -0.68
C SER A 271 -3.50 27.61 -0.45
N ALA A 272 -4.34 27.53 -1.48
CA ALA A 272 -5.81 27.55 -1.31
C ALA A 272 -6.39 26.23 -0.76
N SER A 273 -5.61 25.49 0.04
CA SER A 273 -6.10 24.31 0.79
C SER A 273 -6.94 24.74 1.99
N ALA A 274 -7.74 23.82 2.56
CA ALA A 274 -8.53 24.06 3.77
C ALA A 274 -7.69 24.68 4.90
N ALA A 275 -6.52 24.08 5.20
CA ALA A 275 -5.60 24.60 6.21
C ALA A 275 -5.02 25.99 5.87
N GLY A 276 -4.82 26.29 4.59
CA GLY A 276 -4.40 27.61 4.13
C GLY A 276 -5.49 28.67 4.29
N ILE A 277 -6.75 28.30 4.03
CA ILE A 277 -7.91 29.17 4.20
C ILE A 277 -8.19 29.43 5.68
N ALA A 278 -8.15 28.41 6.54
CA ALA A 278 -8.30 28.59 7.98
C ALA A 278 -7.24 29.51 8.57
N GLN A 279 -6.00 29.44 8.06
CA GLN A 279 -4.94 30.35 8.46
C GLN A 279 -5.12 31.77 7.90
N ALA A 280 -5.51 31.90 6.63
CA ALA A 280 -5.71 33.19 5.98
C ALA A 280 -6.87 33.97 6.60
N LEU A 281 -7.90 33.26 7.06
CA LEU A 281 -9.09 33.83 7.69
C LEU A 281 -9.02 33.78 9.24
N LYS A 282 -7.82 33.63 9.80
CA LYS A 282 -7.65 33.55 11.25
C LYS A 282 -8.18 34.80 11.94
N GLY A 283 -9.12 34.60 12.86
CA GLY A 283 -9.79 35.69 13.60
C GLY A 283 -11.08 36.18 12.95
N ILE A 284 -11.57 35.52 11.89
CA ILE A 284 -12.92 35.73 11.38
C ILE A 284 -13.95 35.20 12.38
N ASP A 285 -14.95 36.02 12.71
CA ASP A 285 -16.08 35.60 13.52
C ASP A 285 -17.21 35.06 12.64
N PHE A 286 -17.75 33.91 13.01
CA PHE A 286 -18.92 33.29 12.39
C PHE A 286 -20.20 33.56 13.20
N PRO A 287 -21.40 33.53 12.59
CA PRO A 287 -21.69 33.14 11.19
C PRO A 287 -21.46 34.26 10.16
N ARG A 288 -21.08 33.88 8.92
CA ARG A 288 -20.85 34.79 7.79
C ARG A 288 -21.37 34.21 6.49
N ASP A 289 -21.85 35.04 5.57
CA ASP A 289 -22.11 34.65 4.19
C ASP A 289 -20.84 34.74 3.32
N ARG A 290 -20.89 34.20 2.11
CA ARG A 290 -19.75 34.18 1.17
C ARG A 290 -19.16 35.57 0.96
N ASP A 291 -19.99 36.55 0.66
CA ASP A 291 -19.53 37.92 0.36
C ASP A 291 -18.84 38.58 1.56
N GLN A 292 -19.32 38.29 2.78
CA GLN A 292 -18.68 38.75 4.01
C GLN A 292 -17.33 38.06 4.27
N VAL A 293 -17.20 36.78 3.93
CA VAL A 293 -15.92 36.05 4.01
C VAL A 293 -14.91 36.60 3.00
N VAL A 294 -15.33 36.85 1.75
CA VAL A 294 -14.49 37.45 0.70
C VAL A 294 -14.04 38.85 1.10
N LYS A 295 -14.96 39.72 1.57
CA LYS A 295 -14.61 41.06 2.05
C LYS A 295 -13.64 41.05 3.22
N PHE A 296 -13.77 40.08 4.12
CA PHE A 296 -12.81 39.89 5.21
C PHE A 296 -11.43 39.51 4.65
N ALA A 297 -11.36 38.58 3.70
CA ALA A 297 -10.11 38.17 3.06
C ALA A 297 -9.41 39.34 2.35
N GLU A 298 -10.14 40.13 1.56
CA GLU A 298 -9.62 41.31 0.86
C GLU A 298 -9.06 42.36 1.83
N LYS A 299 -9.76 42.61 2.94
CA LYS A 299 -9.34 43.58 3.96
C LYS A 299 -8.07 43.15 4.72
N HIS A 300 -7.81 41.86 4.80
CA HIS A 300 -6.69 41.28 5.54
C HIS A 300 -5.50 40.89 4.64
N ASP A 301 -5.45 41.41 3.40
CA ASP A 301 -4.36 41.19 2.43
C ASP A 301 -4.10 39.69 2.15
N VAL A 302 -5.19 38.92 2.07
CA VAL A 302 -5.14 37.51 1.71
C VAL A 302 -4.78 37.39 0.22
N ARG A 303 -3.98 36.38 -0.14
CA ARG A 303 -3.51 36.18 -1.52
C ARG A 303 -4.67 35.93 -2.49
N ALA A 304 -4.53 36.46 -3.72
CA ALA A 304 -5.53 36.36 -4.79
C ALA A 304 -6.03 34.92 -5.03
N GLU A 305 -5.12 33.93 -5.10
CA GLU A 305 -5.48 32.52 -5.28
C GLU A 305 -6.47 31.97 -4.23
N ILE A 306 -6.46 32.52 -3.01
CA ILE A 306 -7.41 32.15 -1.95
C ILE A 306 -8.72 32.90 -2.13
N ILE A 307 -8.66 34.17 -2.52
CA ILE A 307 -9.85 35.00 -2.79
C ILE A 307 -10.67 34.40 -3.93
N ASP A 308 -10.02 33.94 -5.00
CA ASP A 308 -10.67 33.31 -6.16
C ASP A 308 -11.50 32.09 -5.73
N VAL A 309 -10.91 31.20 -4.91
CA VAL A 309 -11.62 30.03 -4.37
C VAL A 309 -12.78 30.41 -3.44
N LEU A 310 -12.63 31.48 -2.64
CA LEU A 310 -13.70 31.95 -1.77
C LEU A 310 -14.88 32.55 -2.56
N GLN A 311 -14.63 33.12 -3.75
CA GLN A 311 -15.67 33.64 -4.65
C GLN A 311 -16.47 32.52 -5.32
N GLU A 312 -15.87 31.35 -5.54
CA GLU A 312 -16.52 30.17 -6.13
C GLU A 312 -17.45 29.43 -5.15
N LEU A 313 -17.37 29.74 -3.85
CA LEU A 313 -18.20 29.09 -2.84
C LEU A 313 -19.71 29.31 -3.06
N PRO A 314 -20.55 28.34 -2.66
CA PRO A 314 -22.00 28.49 -2.76
C PRO A 314 -22.50 29.64 -1.89
N GLU A 315 -23.54 30.34 -2.37
CA GLU A 315 -24.24 31.40 -1.66
C GLU A 315 -25.03 30.85 -0.46
N ARG A 316 -24.32 30.57 0.63
CA ARG A 316 -24.90 30.10 1.90
C ARG A 316 -24.20 30.75 3.10
N LYS A 317 -24.82 30.65 4.26
CA LYS A 317 -24.22 31.07 5.53
C LYS A 317 -23.33 29.96 6.08
N PHE A 318 -22.10 30.32 6.40
CA PHE A 318 -21.14 29.46 7.08
C PHE A 318 -21.21 29.73 8.58
N HIS A 319 -21.42 28.68 9.36
CA HIS A 319 -21.59 28.81 10.81
C HIS A 319 -20.30 28.58 11.60
N THR A 320 -19.31 27.93 10.99
CA THR A 320 -18.01 27.63 11.61
C THR A 320 -16.92 27.60 10.55
N MET A 321 -15.65 27.63 10.98
CA MET A 321 -14.52 27.44 10.07
C MET A 321 -14.57 26.09 9.35
N ALA A 322 -14.97 25.02 10.05
CA ALA A 322 -15.08 23.68 9.47
C ALA A 322 -16.15 23.59 8.35
N ASP A 323 -17.24 24.33 8.50
CA ASP A 323 -18.30 24.44 7.48
C ASP A 323 -17.80 25.14 6.20
N LEU A 324 -17.01 26.20 6.39
CA LEU A 324 -16.33 26.90 5.29
C LEU A 324 -15.27 26.01 4.61
N GLU A 325 -14.42 25.33 5.38
CA GLU A 325 -13.40 24.40 4.85
C GLU A 325 -14.04 23.24 4.06
N LYS A 326 -15.18 22.73 4.52
CA LYS A 326 -15.95 21.72 3.81
C LYS A 326 -16.47 22.25 2.48
N ALA A 327 -17.00 23.48 2.46
CA ALA A 327 -17.49 24.12 1.24
C ALA A 327 -16.37 24.35 0.21
N VAL A 328 -15.15 24.67 0.68
CA VAL A 328 -13.96 24.76 -0.18
C VAL A 328 -13.64 23.42 -0.84
N GLY A 329 -13.78 22.32 -0.10
CA GLY A 329 -13.59 20.97 -0.64
C GLY A 329 -14.66 20.56 -1.66
N GLU A 330 -15.79 21.27 -1.73
CA GLU A 330 -16.87 21.01 -2.70
C GLU A 330 -16.62 21.73 -4.05
N VAL A 331 -15.79 22.78 -4.09
CA VAL A 331 -15.52 23.60 -5.30
C VAL A 331 -14.14 23.34 -5.92
N ARG A 332 -13.31 22.52 -5.27
CA ARG A 332 -12.01 22.04 -5.78
C ARG A 332 -12.10 20.66 -6.38
#